data_AF-Q1R2K2-F1
#
_entry.id   AF-Q1R2K2-F1
#
_cell.length_a   1.000
_cell.length_b   1.000
_cell.length_c   1.000
_cell.angle_alpha   90.00
_cell.angle_beta   90.00
_cell.angle_gamma   90.00
#
_symmetry.space_group_name_H-M   'P 1'
#
loop_
_entity.id
_entity.type
_entity.pdbx_description
1 polymer ?
#
loop_
_entity_poly.entity_id
_entity_poly.type
_entity_poly.pdbx_seq_one_letter_code
_entity_poly.pdbx_strand_id
1 'polypeptide(L)'
;MKNKADNKKRNFLTHSEIESLLKAANTGPHAARNYCLTLLCFIHGFRASEICRLRISDIDLKAKCIYIHRLKKGFSTTHPLLNKEIQALKNWLSIRTSYPHAESEWVFLSRKGNPLSRQQFYHIISTSGGNAGLSLEIHPHMLRHSCGFALANMGIDTRLIQDYLGHRNIRHTVWYTASNAGRFYGIWDRARGRQRHAVL
;
A
#
# COMPACT_ATOMS: atom_id res chain seq x y z
N MET A 1 29.99 5.74 27.23
CA MET A 1 28.63 6.32 27.07
C MET A 1 27.97 5.64 25.87
N LYS A 2 26.94 4.80 26.07
CA LYS A 2 26.24 4.13 24.97
C LYS A 2 25.32 5.15 24.28
N ASN A 3 25.57 5.43 23.00
CA ASN A 3 24.74 6.33 22.19
C ASN A 3 23.31 5.80 22.13
N LYS A 4 22.36 6.59 22.64
CA LYS A 4 20.92 6.29 22.67
C LYS A 4 20.25 6.47 21.29
N ALA A 5 21.04 6.63 20.22
CA ALA A 5 20.60 6.97 18.87
C ALA A 5 20.40 5.76 17.94
N ASP A 6 20.94 4.59 18.27
CA ASP A 6 21.02 3.42 17.36
C ASP A 6 19.97 2.32 17.61
N ASN A 7 18.78 2.66 18.11
CA ASN A 7 17.74 1.63 18.31
C ASN A 7 16.33 2.06 17.87
N LYS A 8 16.22 2.78 16.75
CA LYS A 8 14.92 2.93 16.10
C LYS A 8 14.69 1.73 15.20
N LYS A 9 13.97 0.73 15.72
CA LYS A 9 13.55 -0.46 14.98
C LYS A 9 12.93 -0.03 13.63
N ARG A 10 13.46 -0.57 12.52
CA ARG A 10 12.97 -0.27 11.16
C ARG A 10 11.47 -0.56 11.08
N ASN A 11 10.68 0.43 10.69
CA ASN A 11 9.21 0.40 10.63
C ASN A 11 8.67 0.38 9.18
N PHE A 12 9.49 -0.06 8.23
CA PHE A 12 9.13 -0.30 6.85
C PHE A 12 9.82 -1.58 6.35
N LEU A 13 9.37 -2.07 5.19
CA LEU A 13 9.88 -3.25 4.51
C LEU A 13 10.63 -2.83 3.24
N THR A 14 11.69 -3.55 2.92
CA THR A 14 12.37 -3.44 1.62
C THR A 14 11.51 -4.02 0.50
N HIS A 15 11.93 -3.81 -0.75
CA HIS A 15 11.24 -4.39 -1.90
C HIS A 15 11.19 -5.93 -1.81
N SER A 16 12.33 -6.58 -1.54
CA SER A 16 12.39 -8.04 -1.39
C SER A 16 11.53 -8.57 -0.25
N GLU A 17 11.44 -7.84 0.86
CA GLU A 17 10.59 -8.23 2.00
C GLU A 17 9.10 -8.07 1.68
N ILE A 18 8.72 -7.04 0.91
CA ILE A 18 7.34 -6.91 0.39
C ILE A 18 7.02 -8.07 -0.55
N GLU A 19 7.93 -8.47 -1.43
CA GLU A 19 7.73 -9.61 -2.32
C GLU A 19 7.57 -10.93 -1.53
N SER A 20 8.42 -11.18 -0.54
CA SER A 20 8.30 -12.33 0.35
C SER A 20 6.98 -12.34 1.12
N LEU A 21 6.57 -11.18 1.63
CA LEU A 21 5.29 -11.03 2.32
C LEU A 21 4.10 -11.31 1.39
N LEU A 22 4.13 -10.78 0.17
CA LEU A 22 3.09 -11.02 -0.85
C LEU A 22 3.03 -12.51 -1.22
N LYS A 23 4.19 -13.17 -1.40
CA LYS A 23 4.25 -14.60 -1.67
C LYS A 23 3.62 -15.41 -0.53
N ALA A 24 3.94 -15.09 0.72
CA ALA A 24 3.36 -15.74 1.88
C ALA A 24 1.86 -15.45 2.04
N ALA A 25 1.40 -14.23 1.74
CA ALA A 25 -0.02 -13.87 1.76
C ALA A 25 -0.83 -14.61 0.69
N ASN A 26 -0.20 -15.09 -0.39
CA ASN A 26 -0.82 -15.89 -1.44
C ASN A 26 -0.87 -17.39 -1.14
N THR A 27 -0.97 -17.76 0.14
CA THR A 27 -1.07 -19.17 0.58
C THR A 27 -2.26 -19.40 1.50
N GLY A 28 -2.73 -20.65 1.58
CA GLY A 28 -3.85 -21.05 2.43
C GLY A 28 -5.24 -20.72 1.88
N PRO A 29 -6.30 -20.90 2.68
CA PRO A 29 -7.69 -20.91 2.21
C PRO A 29 -8.21 -19.55 1.74
N HIS A 30 -7.53 -18.46 2.08
CA HIS A 30 -7.91 -17.09 1.70
C HIS A 30 -6.81 -16.39 0.90
N ALA A 31 -5.95 -17.16 0.21
CA ALA A 31 -4.78 -16.67 -0.52
C ALA A 31 -5.08 -15.48 -1.45
N ALA A 32 -6.04 -15.64 -2.37
CA ALA A 32 -6.37 -14.58 -3.34
C ALA A 32 -6.81 -13.28 -2.67
N ARG A 33 -7.66 -13.37 -1.62
CA ARG A 33 -8.09 -12.21 -0.83
C ARG A 33 -6.90 -11.54 -0.15
N ASN A 34 -6.11 -12.32 0.57
CA ASN A 34 -5.02 -11.80 1.39
C ASN A 34 -3.91 -11.20 0.53
N TYR A 35 -3.59 -11.82 -0.62
CA TYR A 35 -2.68 -11.27 -1.62
C TYR A 35 -3.18 -9.94 -2.17
N CYS A 36 -4.42 -9.88 -2.65
CA CYS A 36 -5.01 -8.66 -3.20
C CYS A 36 -5.06 -7.54 -2.15
N LEU A 37 -5.52 -7.84 -0.93
CA LEU A 37 -5.57 -6.91 0.19
C LEU A 37 -4.20 -6.32 0.52
N THR A 38 -3.17 -7.17 0.61
CA THR A 38 -1.79 -6.77 0.94
C THR A 38 -1.19 -5.93 -0.18
N LEU A 39 -1.39 -6.34 -1.43
CA LEU A 39 -0.88 -5.64 -2.62
C LEU A 39 -1.45 -4.23 -2.71
N LEU A 40 -2.77 -4.08 -2.69
CA LEU A 40 -3.41 -2.76 -2.76
C LEU A 40 -3.01 -1.88 -1.57
N CYS A 41 -2.93 -2.46 -0.36
CA CYS A 41 -2.52 -1.71 0.82
C CYS A 41 -1.10 -1.14 0.68
N PHE A 42 -0.17 -1.92 0.11
CA PHE A 42 1.18 -1.45 -0.19
C PHE A 42 1.20 -0.42 -1.31
N ILE A 43 0.66 -0.74 -2.49
CA ILE A 43 0.79 0.12 -3.68
C ILE A 43 0.15 1.49 -3.43
N HIS A 44 -1.09 1.52 -2.93
CA HIS A 44 -1.80 2.78 -2.67
C HIS A 44 -1.58 3.32 -1.25
N GLY A 45 -0.68 2.72 -0.46
CA GLY A 45 -0.34 3.19 0.88
C GLY A 45 -1.55 3.38 1.80
N PHE A 46 -2.54 2.48 1.74
CA PHE A 46 -3.75 2.60 2.56
C PHE A 46 -3.45 2.52 4.06
N ARG A 47 -4.26 3.22 4.87
CA ARG A 47 -4.39 2.87 6.29
C ARG A 47 -5.25 1.60 6.41
N ALA A 48 -5.05 0.83 7.47
CA ALA A 48 -5.84 -0.38 7.72
C ALA A 48 -7.36 -0.13 7.66
N SER A 49 -7.85 0.95 8.28
CA SER A 49 -9.26 1.33 8.24
C SER A 49 -9.77 1.77 6.86
N GLU A 50 -8.89 2.25 5.98
CA GLU A 50 -9.26 2.68 4.62
C GLU A 50 -9.43 1.45 3.73
N ILE A 51 -8.41 0.58 3.66
CA ILE A 51 -8.47 -0.63 2.82
C ILE A 51 -9.59 -1.60 3.27
N CYS A 52 -9.80 -1.73 4.58
CA CYS A 52 -10.88 -2.54 5.13
C CYS A 52 -12.27 -2.05 4.71
N ARG A 53 -12.43 -0.77 4.37
CA ARG A 53 -13.70 -0.14 3.97
C ARG A 53 -13.73 0.22 2.47
N LEU A 54 -12.86 -0.39 1.67
CA LEU A 54 -12.88 -0.19 0.22
C LEU A 54 -14.15 -0.82 -0.36
N ARG A 55 -14.86 -0.08 -1.22
CA ARG A 55 -16.10 -0.53 -1.86
C ARG A 55 -15.84 -0.99 -3.29
N ILE A 56 -16.70 -1.89 -3.77
CA ILE A 56 -16.69 -2.35 -5.16
C ILE A 56 -16.89 -1.15 -6.11
N SER A 57 -17.77 -0.21 -5.75
CA SER A 57 -18.03 1.02 -6.52
C SER A 57 -16.86 1.99 -6.57
N ASP A 58 -15.84 1.84 -5.71
CA ASP A 58 -14.63 2.66 -5.76
C ASP A 58 -13.66 2.18 -6.86
N ILE A 59 -13.90 1.02 -7.48
CA ILE A 59 -13.00 0.39 -8.45
C ILE A 59 -13.65 0.35 -9.83
N ASP A 60 -12.98 0.95 -10.81
CA ASP A 60 -13.32 0.76 -12.23
C ASP A 60 -12.21 -0.01 -12.92
N LEU A 61 -12.43 -1.32 -13.13
CA LEU A 61 -11.47 -2.19 -13.83
C LEU A 61 -11.37 -1.91 -15.33
N LYS A 62 -12.40 -1.28 -15.94
CA LYS A 62 -12.39 -0.92 -17.35
C LYS A 62 -11.57 0.35 -17.56
N ALA A 63 -11.80 1.37 -16.74
CA ALA A 63 -11.01 2.59 -16.71
C ALA A 63 -9.64 2.43 -16.02
N LYS A 64 -9.38 1.27 -15.40
CA LYS A 64 -8.15 0.92 -14.67
C LYS A 64 -7.82 1.93 -13.57
N CYS A 65 -8.81 2.30 -12.77
CA CYS A 65 -8.62 3.24 -11.69
C CYS A 65 -9.37 2.84 -10.42
N ILE A 66 -8.95 3.43 -9.31
CA ILE A 66 -9.51 3.22 -7.99
C ILE A 66 -9.59 4.55 -7.26
N TYR A 67 -10.75 4.85 -6.68
CA TYR A 67 -10.94 6.04 -5.86
C TYR A 67 -10.54 5.75 -4.42
N ILE A 68 -9.65 6.60 -3.87
CA ILE A 68 -9.08 6.39 -2.54
C ILE A 68 -9.70 7.37 -1.55
N HIS A 69 -10.62 6.88 -0.71
CA HIS A 69 -11.17 7.66 0.41
C HIS A 69 -10.16 7.75 1.56
N ARG A 70 -9.49 8.90 1.69
CA ARG A 70 -8.54 9.15 2.78
C ARG A 70 -9.26 9.60 4.04
N LEU A 71 -8.98 8.92 5.15
CA LEU A 71 -9.50 9.30 6.46
C LEU A 71 -8.75 10.52 7.03
N LYS A 72 -9.27 11.05 8.15
CA LYS A 72 -8.71 12.17 8.90
C LYS A 72 -8.58 13.47 8.09
N LYS A 73 -9.49 13.70 7.12
CA LYS A 73 -9.45 14.82 6.17
C LYS A 73 -8.17 14.80 5.30
N GLY A 74 -7.67 13.60 4.97
CA GLY A 74 -6.59 13.44 3.99
C GLY A 74 -7.09 13.73 2.58
N PHE A 75 -6.16 13.92 1.65
CA PHE A 75 -6.48 14.18 0.25
C PHE A 75 -6.99 12.90 -0.43
N SER A 76 -8.30 12.80 -0.65
CA SER A 76 -8.92 11.71 -1.39
C SER A 76 -8.85 11.99 -2.89
N THR A 77 -8.44 11.00 -3.67
CA THR A 77 -8.31 11.15 -5.12
C THR A 77 -8.31 9.79 -5.82
N THR A 78 -8.42 9.80 -7.14
CA THR A 78 -8.32 8.62 -7.99
C THR A 78 -6.86 8.25 -8.22
N HIS A 79 -6.52 6.99 -7.98
CA HIS A 79 -5.23 6.40 -8.34
C HIS A 79 -5.39 5.49 -9.56
N PRO A 80 -4.39 5.41 -10.46
CA PRO A 80 -4.37 4.39 -11.50
C PRO A 80 -4.08 3.02 -10.89
N LEU A 81 -4.69 1.97 -11.45
CA LEU A 81 -4.41 0.58 -11.11
C LEU A 81 -3.32 0.02 -12.03
N LEU A 82 -2.33 -0.63 -11.44
CA LEU A 82 -1.31 -1.36 -12.17
C LEU A 82 -1.85 -2.69 -12.68
N ASN A 83 -1.26 -3.24 -13.75
CA ASN A 83 -1.66 -4.54 -14.29
C ASN A 83 -1.66 -5.65 -13.23
N LYS A 84 -0.67 -5.66 -12.32
CA LYS A 84 -0.58 -6.64 -11.22
C LYS A 84 -1.77 -6.53 -10.27
N GLU A 85 -2.23 -5.31 -9.98
CA GLU A 85 -3.39 -5.06 -9.11
C GLU A 85 -4.69 -5.46 -9.80
N ILE A 86 -4.84 -5.17 -11.10
CA ILE A 86 -5.98 -5.58 -11.90
C ILE A 86 -6.11 -7.11 -11.90
N GLN A 87 -5.01 -7.85 -12.09
CA GLN A 87 -5.05 -9.31 -12.05
C GLN A 87 -5.41 -9.84 -10.65
N ALA A 88 -4.83 -9.25 -9.60
CA ALA A 88 -5.15 -9.61 -8.22
C ALA A 88 -6.62 -9.35 -7.89
N LEU A 89 -7.15 -8.20 -8.31
CA LEU A 89 -8.55 -7.81 -8.15
C LEU A 89 -9.47 -8.75 -8.92
N LYS A 90 -9.21 -9.02 -10.20
CA LYS A 90 -10.02 -9.95 -10.99
C LYS A 90 -10.09 -11.34 -10.37
N ASN A 91 -8.94 -11.89 -9.95
CA ASN A 91 -8.87 -13.19 -9.29
C ASN A 91 -9.68 -13.19 -7.99
N TRP A 92 -9.45 -12.21 -7.11
CA TRP A 92 -10.17 -12.12 -5.84
C TRP A 92 -11.67 -11.93 -6.05
N LEU A 93 -12.08 -10.99 -6.91
CA LEU A 93 -13.50 -10.70 -7.16
C LEU A 93 -14.22 -11.89 -7.79
N SER A 94 -13.56 -12.67 -8.65
CA SER A 94 -14.12 -13.91 -9.19
C SER A 94 -14.33 -14.97 -8.10
N ILE A 95 -13.44 -15.07 -7.11
CA ILE A 95 -13.60 -16.02 -5.99
C ILE A 95 -14.66 -15.51 -5.00
N ARG A 96 -14.70 -14.19 -4.79
CA ARG A 96 -15.62 -13.52 -3.86
C ARG A 96 -17.09 -13.77 -4.20
N THR A 97 -17.44 -14.06 -5.45
CA THR A 97 -18.83 -14.41 -5.84
C THR A 97 -19.35 -15.65 -5.13
N SER A 98 -18.46 -16.56 -4.72
CA SER A 98 -18.82 -17.76 -3.95
C SER A 98 -18.82 -17.55 -2.43
N TYR A 99 -18.46 -16.36 -1.94
CA TYR A 99 -18.47 -16.07 -0.51
C TYR A 99 -19.90 -15.83 -0.01
N PRO A 100 -20.21 -16.23 1.23
CA PRO A 100 -21.43 -15.78 1.89
C PRO A 100 -21.52 -14.25 1.85
N HIS A 101 -22.69 -13.74 1.46
CA HIS A 101 -22.95 -12.31 1.32
C HIS A 101 -22.11 -11.61 0.23
N ALA A 102 -21.87 -12.28 -0.89
CA ALA A 102 -21.22 -11.70 -2.07
C ALA A 102 -21.89 -10.39 -2.56
N GLU A 103 -23.19 -10.20 -2.31
CA GLU A 103 -23.94 -8.97 -2.62
C GLU A 103 -23.52 -7.73 -1.82
N SER A 104 -22.68 -7.91 -0.78
CA SER A 104 -22.18 -6.80 0.03
C SER A 104 -21.39 -5.79 -0.80
N GLU A 105 -21.40 -4.52 -0.41
CA GLU A 105 -20.69 -3.44 -1.12
C GLU A 105 -19.15 -3.49 -0.96
N TRP A 106 -18.65 -4.22 0.04
CA TRP A 106 -17.22 -4.19 0.40
C TRP A 106 -16.37 -5.10 -0.47
N VAL A 107 -15.20 -4.63 -0.89
CA VAL A 107 -14.23 -5.44 -1.64
C VAL A 107 -13.73 -6.61 -0.80
N PHE A 108 -13.41 -6.37 0.48
CA PHE A 108 -12.85 -7.37 1.37
C PHE A 108 -13.82 -7.72 2.50
N LEU A 109 -14.40 -8.92 2.40
CA LEU A 109 -15.44 -9.40 3.30
C LEU A 109 -14.89 -10.32 4.40
N SER A 110 -15.50 -10.21 5.57
CA SER A 110 -15.51 -11.24 6.61
C SER A 110 -16.55 -12.32 6.26
N ARG A 111 -16.51 -13.46 6.97
CA ARG A 111 -17.50 -14.54 6.79
C ARG A 111 -18.96 -14.10 7.09
N LYS A 112 -19.14 -12.99 7.81
CA LYS A 112 -20.45 -12.42 8.17
C LYS A 112 -20.93 -11.34 7.19
N GLY A 113 -20.29 -11.17 6.03
CA GLY A 113 -20.65 -10.15 5.03
C GLY A 113 -20.25 -8.71 5.38
N ASN A 114 -19.79 -8.47 6.61
CA ASN A 114 -19.21 -7.21 7.05
C ASN A 114 -17.80 -6.99 6.46
N PRO A 115 -17.33 -5.73 6.38
CA PRO A 115 -15.95 -5.46 5.97
C PRO A 115 -14.96 -6.16 6.90
N LEU A 116 -13.81 -6.57 6.38
CA LEU A 116 -12.73 -7.10 7.22
C LEU A 116 -12.40 -6.12 8.35
N SER A 117 -12.28 -6.63 9.57
CA SER A 117 -11.89 -5.77 10.69
C SER A 117 -10.40 -5.42 10.62
N ARG A 118 -10.01 -4.28 11.22
CA ARG A 118 -8.60 -3.90 11.35
C ARG A 118 -7.79 -4.98 12.08
N GLN A 119 -8.38 -5.62 13.09
CA GLN A 119 -7.73 -6.68 13.85
C GLN A 119 -7.47 -7.91 12.98
N GLN A 120 -8.44 -8.28 12.16
CA GLN A 120 -8.27 -9.39 11.22
C GLN A 120 -7.21 -9.06 10.17
N PHE A 121 -7.18 -7.83 9.66
CA PHE A 121 -6.13 -7.41 8.75
C PHE A 121 -4.74 -7.41 9.41
N TYR A 122 -4.64 -6.96 10.67
CA TYR A 122 -3.39 -7.06 11.44
C TYR A 122 -2.92 -8.52 11.55
N HIS A 123 -3.83 -9.43 11.90
CA HIS A 123 -3.52 -10.85 12.00
C HIS A 123 -3.05 -11.43 10.65
N ILE A 124 -3.75 -11.12 9.55
CA ILE A 124 -3.33 -11.55 8.20
C ILE A 124 -1.89 -11.11 7.93
N ILE A 125 -1.56 -9.84 8.14
CA ILE A 125 -0.24 -9.29 7.86
C ILE A 125 0.84 -9.88 8.79
N SER A 126 0.56 -10.01 10.08
CA SER A 126 1.50 -10.58 11.04
C SER A 126 1.78 -12.05 10.76
N THR A 127 0.74 -12.86 10.49
CA THR A 127 0.89 -14.27 10.12
C THR A 127 1.63 -14.42 8.79
N SER A 128 1.30 -13.62 7.77
CA SER A 128 2.05 -13.65 6.51
C SER A 128 3.51 -13.25 6.69
N GLY A 129 3.81 -12.30 7.59
CA GLY A 129 5.18 -11.92 7.94
C GLY A 129 5.96 -13.07 8.60
N GLY A 130 5.33 -13.78 9.54
CA GLY A 130 5.91 -14.98 10.16
C GLY A 130 6.16 -16.10 9.15
N ASN A 131 5.17 -16.39 8.28
CA ASN A 131 5.29 -17.40 7.23
C ASN A 131 6.36 -17.05 6.17
N ALA A 132 6.62 -15.75 5.97
CA ALA A 132 7.69 -15.27 5.10
C ALA A 132 9.08 -15.32 5.76
N GLY A 133 9.18 -15.73 7.03
CA GLY A 133 10.44 -15.77 7.78
C GLY A 133 11.03 -14.38 8.07
N LEU A 134 10.20 -13.32 8.07
CA LEU A 134 10.66 -11.97 8.32
C LEU A 134 10.98 -11.78 9.81
N SER A 135 12.17 -11.27 10.10
CA SER A 135 12.63 -11.02 11.49
C SER A 135 11.94 -9.84 12.17
N LEU A 136 11.25 -9.00 11.40
CA LEU A 136 10.48 -7.87 11.91
C LEU A 136 9.06 -8.30 12.29
N GLU A 137 8.52 -7.63 13.30
CA GLU A 137 7.10 -7.74 13.64
C GLU A 137 6.27 -6.95 12.63
N ILE A 138 5.74 -7.64 11.62
CA ILE A 138 5.06 -6.98 10.51
C ILE A 138 3.62 -6.62 10.88
N HIS A 139 3.23 -5.38 10.58
CA HIS A 139 1.88 -4.89 10.79
C HIS A 139 1.43 -3.92 9.67
N PRO A 140 0.11 -3.66 9.49
CA PRO A 140 -0.40 -2.87 8.37
C PRO A 140 0.24 -1.48 8.17
N HIS A 141 0.55 -0.77 9.25
CA HIS A 141 1.23 0.53 9.15
C HIS A 141 2.61 0.47 8.48
N MET A 142 3.31 -0.67 8.57
CA MET A 142 4.60 -0.83 7.88
C MET A 142 4.41 -0.80 6.36
N LEU A 143 3.36 -1.42 5.81
CA LEU A 143 3.09 -1.40 4.36
C LEU A 143 2.95 0.03 3.83
N ARG A 144 2.25 0.89 4.57
CA ARG A 144 2.11 2.30 4.22
C ARG A 144 3.44 3.06 4.30
N HIS A 145 4.26 2.77 5.30
CA HIS A 145 5.60 3.35 5.36
C HIS A 145 6.47 2.85 4.20
N SER A 146 6.42 1.55 3.87
CA SER A 146 7.11 0.96 2.73
C SER A 146 6.71 1.62 1.42
N CYS A 147 5.43 1.93 1.23
CA CYS A 147 4.94 2.71 0.08
C CYS A 147 5.64 4.08 0.00
N GLY A 148 5.64 4.83 1.10
CA GLY A 148 6.29 6.14 1.18
C GLY A 148 7.79 6.08 0.89
N PHE A 149 8.51 5.12 1.46
CA PHE A 149 9.94 4.91 1.18
C PHE A 149 10.21 4.44 -0.24
N ALA A 150 9.38 3.56 -0.80
CA ALA A 150 9.54 3.10 -2.17
C ALA A 150 9.39 4.26 -3.15
N LEU A 151 8.35 5.10 -3.00
CA LEU A 151 8.16 6.30 -3.81
C LEU A 151 9.29 7.31 -3.62
N ALA A 152 9.74 7.51 -2.37
CA ALA A 152 10.87 8.37 -2.08
C ALA A 152 12.13 7.87 -2.81
N ASN A 153 12.45 6.58 -2.72
CA ASN A 153 13.61 5.97 -3.36
C ASN A 153 13.56 6.04 -4.90
N MET A 154 12.36 6.06 -5.49
CA MET A 154 12.16 6.31 -6.92
C MET A 154 12.39 7.79 -7.32
N GLY A 155 12.70 8.67 -6.37
CA GLY A 155 12.93 10.09 -6.62
C GLY A 155 11.66 10.91 -6.82
N ILE A 156 10.50 10.37 -6.43
CA ILE A 156 9.23 11.08 -6.55
C ILE A 156 9.22 12.31 -5.62
N ASP A 157 8.68 13.41 -6.14
CA ASP A 157 8.60 14.66 -5.39
C ASP A 157 7.85 14.50 -4.05
N THR A 158 8.36 15.16 -3.01
CA THR A 158 7.84 15.02 -1.63
C THR A 158 6.37 15.44 -1.55
N ARG A 159 5.95 16.45 -2.32
CA ARG A 159 4.57 16.91 -2.30
C ARG A 159 3.64 15.93 -3.00
N LEU A 160 4.08 15.34 -4.11
CA LEU A 160 3.33 14.27 -4.77
C LEU A 160 3.18 13.04 -3.87
N ILE A 161 4.22 12.63 -3.14
CA ILE A 161 4.11 11.53 -2.15
C ILE A 161 3.13 11.90 -1.04
N GLN A 162 3.13 13.16 -0.58
CA GLN A 162 2.20 13.63 0.44
C GLN A 162 0.75 13.50 -0.02
N ASP A 163 0.46 13.96 -1.24
CA ASP A 163 -0.88 13.90 -1.81
C ASP A 163 -1.28 12.45 -2.07
N TYR A 164 -0.37 11.65 -2.65
CA TYR A 164 -0.55 10.21 -2.88
C TYR A 164 -0.93 9.47 -1.61
N LEU A 165 -0.23 9.71 -0.49
CA LEU A 165 -0.54 9.07 0.79
C LEU A 165 -1.71 9.75 1.52
N GLY A 166 -2.12 10.96 1.13
CA GLY A 166 -3.13 11.74 1.85
C GLY A 166 -2.66 12.21 3.23
N HIS A 167 -1.40 12.65 3.35
CA HIS A 167 -0.87 13.23 4.59
C HIS A 167 -1.27 14.70 4.72
N ARG A 168 -1.93 15.04 5.84
CA ARG A 168 -2.22 16.45 6.16
C ARG A 168 -0.99 17.23 6.57
N ASN A 169 -0.12 16.60 7.36
CA ASN A 169 1.13 17.21 7.79
C ASN A 169 2.29 16.62 6.96
N ILE A 170 2.94 17.48 6.18
CA ILE A 170 4.06 17.13 5.31
C ILE A 170 5.23 16.51 6.07
N ARG A 171 5.38 16.78 7.37
CA ARG A 171 6.43 16.18 8.23
C ARG A 171 6.42 14.65 8.20
N HIS A 172 5.24 14.02 8.06
CA HIS A 172 5.13 12.57 7.92
C HIS A 172 5.71 12.06 6.60
N THR A 173 5.73 12.90 5.56
CA THR A 173 6.27 12.56 4.25
C THR A 173 7.75 12.91 4.13
N VAL A 174 8.17 14.06 4.67
CA VAL A 174 9.60 14.46 4.74
C VAL A 174 10.44 13.38 5.38
N TRP A 175 9.89 12.66 6.37
CA TRP A 175 10.59 11.54 6.99
C TRP A 175 11.02 10.44 5.99
N TYR A 176 10.27 10.22 4.90
CA TYR A 176 10.65 9.25 3.86
C TYR A 176 11.75 9.78 2.92
N THR A 177 11.76 11.09 2.65
CA THR A 177 12.64 11.70 1.66
C THR A 177 13.93 12.28 2.27
N ALA A 178 13.95 12.56 3.57
CA ALA A 178 15.07 13.20 4.26
C ALA A 178 16.39 12.41 4.13
N SER A 179 16.33 11.08 4.21
CA SER A 179 17.48 10.17 4.12
C SER A 179 17.76 9.67 2.70
N ASN A 180 16.96 10.05 1.70
CA ASN A 180 17.20 9.59 0.33
C ASN A 180 18.26 10.46 -0.35
N ALA A 181 19.48 9.94 -0.50
CA ALA A 181 20.55 10.59 -1.25
C ALA A 181 20.17 10.84 -2.74
N GLY A 182 19.27 10.02 -3.29
CA GLY A 182 18.80 10.13 -4.67
C GLY A 182 18.13 11.47 -5.00
N ARG A 183 17.62 12.20 -3.99
CA ARG A 183 17.03 13.53 -4.19
C ARG A 183 18.04 14.59 -4.65
N PHE A 184 19.33 14.32 -4.52
CA PHE A 184 20.40 15.23 -4.94
C PHE A 184 20.92 14.93 -6.35
N TYR A 185 20.60 13.77 -6.94
CA TYR A 185 21.04 13.45 -8.30
C TYR A 185 20.46 14.48 -9.30
N GLY A 186 21.34 14.99 -10.16
CA GLY A 186 21.01 15.98 -11.19
C GLY A 186 20.52 17.33 -10.65
N ILE A 187 20.81 17.72 -9.40
CA ILE A 187 20.42 19.03 -8.83
C ILE A 187 21.08 20.21 -9.53
N TRP A 188 22.22 19.98 -10.17
CA TRP A 188 22.94 20.97 -10.96
C TRP A 188 22.75 20.78 -12.47
N ASP A 189 22.02 19.73 -12.90
CA ASP A 189 21.79 19.45 -14.32
C ASP A 189 20.72 20.41 -14.86
N ARG A 190 21.15 21.36 -15.70
CA ARG A 190 20.28 22.37 -16.35
C ARG A 190 19.17 21.78 -17.24
N ALA A 191 19.16 20.46 -17.47
CA ALA A 191 18.27 19.76 -18.40
C ALA A 191 16.87 19.43 -17.85
N ARG A 192 16.61 19.57 -16.54
CA ARG A 192 15.28 19.23 -15.97
C ARG A 192 14.12 20.13 -16.42
N GLY A 193 14.37 21.20 -17.16
CA GLY A 193 13.34 22.12 -17.67
C GLY A 193 12.76 21.81 -19.05
N ARG A 194 13.23 20.78 -19.77
CA ARG A 194 12.76 20.46 -21.12
C ARG A 194 12.68 18.94 -21.30
N GLN A 195 11.50 18.44 -21.67
CA GLN A 195 11.09 17.02 -21.76
C GLN A 195 10.62 16.47 -20.40
N ARG A 196 9.33 16.14 -20.21
CA ARG A 196 8.57 15.16 -20.98
C ARG A 196 7.07 15.51 -21.09
N HIS A 197 6.67 15.95 -22.29
CA HIS A 197 5.43 15.49 -22.90
C HIS A 197 5.75 14.15 -23.57
N ALA A 198 5.10 13.07 -23.12
CA ALA A 198 4.65 11.92 -23.91
C ALA A 198 4.12 10.86 -22.93
N VAL A 199 2.87 10.49 -23.16
CA VAL A 199 2.09 9.42 -22.53
C VAL A 199 2.81 8.07 -22.61
N LEU A 200 2.69 7.25 -21.55
CA LEU A 200 2.18 5.87 -21.54
C LEU A 200 2.03 5.37 -20.08
#